data_AF-A0A077LSR5-F1
#
_entry.id   AF-A0A077LSR5-F1
#
_cell.length_a   1.000
_cell.length_b   1.000
_cell.length_c   1.000
_cell.angle_alpha   90.00
_cell.angle_beta   90.00
_cell.angle_gamma   90.00
#
_symmetry.space_group_name_H-M   'P 1'
#
loop_
_entity.id
_entity.type
_entity.pdbx_description
1 polymer ?
#
loop_
_entity_poly.entity_id
_entity_poly.type
_entity_poly.pdbx_seq_one_letter_code
_entity_poly.pdbx_strand_id
1 'polypeptide(L)'
;MERCGNRRPQVERLVSAWNQGIREDAEPEGKADDPLIGKSAEPRKRPRTRLTDQEVDAMRTALDAGLSVKAVARQFGVHRGTVWAKTRMD
;
A
#
# COMPACT_ATOMS: atom_id res chain seq x y z
N MET A 1 31.83 -18.33 14.27
CA MET A 1 30.46 -17.89 14.60
C MET A 1 30.26 -16.50 14.03
N GLU A 2 29.69 -16.41 12.83
CA GLU A 2 29.36 -15.13 12.20
C GLU A 2 28.22 -14.46 12.96
N ARG A 3 28.43 -13.22 13.42
CA ARG A 3 27.39 -12.40 14.03
C ARG A 3 26.50 -11.85 12.91
N CYS A 4 25.39 -12.54 12.64
CA CYS A 4 24.27 -11.92 11.93
C CYS A 4 23.65 -10.85 12.86
N GLY A 5 24.06 -9.60 12.71
CA GLY A 5 23.53 -8.47 13.47
C GLY A 5 23.33 -7.26 12.56
N ASN A 6 22.08 -6.92 12.27
CA ASN A 6 21.75 -5.72 11.52
C ASN A 6 22.30 -4.46 12.21
N ARG A 7 23.30 -3.86 11.55
CA ARG A 7 23.63 -2.42 11.44
C ARG A 7 22.88 -1.45 12.37
N ARG A 8 23.17 -1.48 13.67
CA ARG A 8 22.82 -0.41 14.63
C ARG A 8 23.23 1.00 14.16
N PRO A 9 24.40 1.21 13.50
CA PRO A 9 24.79 2.57 13.10
C PRO A 9 23.86 3.20 12.07
N GLN A 10 23.25 2.41 11.17
CA GLN A 10 22.36 2.96 10.14
C GLN A 10 21.00 3.36 10.72
N VAL A 11 20.50 2.58 11.68
CA VAL A 11 19.26 2.89 12.42
C VAL A 11 19.48 4.09 13.35
N GLU A 12 20.59 4.11 14.09
CA GLU A 12 20.96 5.24 14.96
C GLU A 12 21.09 6.53 14.15
N ARG A 13 21.74 6.48 12.98
CA ARG A 13 21.85 7.66 12.10
C ARG A 13 20.49 8.15 11.58
N LEU A 14 19.56 7.23 11.30
CA LEU A 14 18.20 7.58 10.88
C LEU A 14 17.41 8.21 12.02
N VAL A 15 17.50 7.65 13.22
CA VAL A 15 16.83 8.17 14.43
C VAL A 15 17.39 9.55 14.81
N SER A 16 18.71 9.75 14.76
CA SER A 16 19.33 11.05 15.00
C SER A 16 18.86 12.10 13.99
N ALA A 17 18.83 11.75 12.69
CA ALA A 17 18.33 12.66 11.65
C ALA A 17 16.84 13.00 11.85
N TRP A 18 16.02 12.01 12.24
CA TRP A 18 14.59 12.21 12.52
C TRP A 18 14.39 13.17 13.70
N ASN A 19 15.08 12.94 14.82
CA ASN A 19 14.96 13.79 16.01
C ASN A 19 15.48 15.21 15.76
N GLN A 20 16.49 15.37 14.89
CA GLN A 20 17.03 16.67 14.50
C GLN A 20 16.08 17.46 13.56
N GLY A 21 15.16 16.78 12.88
CA GLY A 21 14.12 17.40 12.05
C GLY A 21 12.87 17.84 12.82
N ILE A 22 12.70 17.43 14.09
CA ILE A 22 11.67 17.97 14.98
C ILE A 22 12.17 19.35 15.44
N ARG A 23 11.82 20.39 14.71
CA ARG A 23 12.09 21.77 15.09
C ARG A 23 11.28 22.07 16.36
N GLU A 24 11.94 22.22 17.52
CA GLU A 24 11.33 22.88 18.68
C GLU A 24 10.98 24.30 18.24
N ASP A 25 9.68 24.64 18.26
CA ASP A 25 9.05 25.93 17.98
C ASP A 25 10.01 27.08 17.64
N ALA A 26 10.58 27.04 16.43
CA ALA A 26 10.92 28.29 15.78
C ALA A 26 9.61 28.76 15.17
N GLU A 27 9.03 29.81 15.76
CA GLU A 27 7.95 30.61 15.19
C GLU A 27 8.07 30.59 13.65
N PRO A 28 7.09 30.04 12.92
CA PRO A 28 7.19 29.89 11.49
C PRO A 28 7.23 31.30 10.88
N GLU A 29 8.44 31.77 10.59
CA GLU A 29 8.68 33.01 9.89
C GLU A 29 8.11 32.87 8.47
N GLY A 30 6.87 33.34 8.34
CA GLY A 30 6.10 33.35 7.10
C GLY A 30 5.62 31.95 6.70
N LYS A 31 4.31 31.79 6.60
CA LYS A 31 3.73 30.82 5.66
C LYS A 31 4.38 31.07 4.31
N ALA A 32 5.31 30.23 3.91
CA ALA A 32 5.59 30.05 2.49
C ALA A 32 4.29 29.47 1.93
N ASP A 33 3.42 30.35 1.43
CA ASP A 33 2.36 29.99 0.51
C ASP A 33 3.06 29.46 -0.75
N ASP A 34 3.56 28.22 -0.69
CA ASP A 34 4.07 27.53 -1.86
C ASP A 34 2.88 27.41 -2.83
N PRO A 35 2.90 28.14 -3.95
CA PRO A 35 1.78 28.17 -4.87
C PRO A 35 1.49 26.81 -5.48
N LEU A 36 2.41 25.84 -5.37
CA LEU A 36 2.22 24.45 -5.79
C LEU A 36 1.39 23.66 -4.76
N ILE A 37 1.57 23.93 -3.46
CA ILE A 37 0.77 23.30 -2.39
C ILE A 37 -0.68 23.78 -2.49
N GLY A 38 -0.91 25.09 -2.70
CA GLY A 38 -2.25 25.65 -2.88
C GLY A 38 -2.99 25.15 -4.13
N LYS A 39 -2.26 24.62 -5.13
CA LYS A 39 -2.81 24.00 -6.35
C LYS A 39 -3.05 22.49 -6.20
N SER A 40 -2.62 21.88 -5.10
CA SER A 40 -2.81 20.46 -4.86
C SER A 40 -4.24 20.19 -4.42
N ALA A 41 -5.05 19.61 -5.30
CA ALA A 41 -6.34 19.05 -4.90
C ALA A 41 -6.12 17.76 -4.10
N GLU A 42 -6.77 17.65 -2.94
CA GLU A 42 -6.76 16.43 -2.13
C GLU A 42 -7.17 15.22 -3.00
N PRO A 43 -6.40 14.12 -3.04
CA PRO A 43 -6.76 12.93 -3.79
C PRO A 43 -8.12 12.41 -3.32
N ARG A 44 -9.13 12.53 -4.18
CA ARG A 44 -10.49 12.08 -3.84
C ARG A 44 -10.56 10.56 -3.94
N LYS A 45 -10.99 9.89 -2.87
CA LYS A 45 -11.15 8.43 -2.84
C LYS A 45 -12.11 7.99 -3.95
N ARG A 46 -11.63 7.16 -4.87
CA ARG A 46 -12.50 6.52 -5.86
C ARG A 46 -13.39 5.47 -5.17
N PRO A 47 -14.69 5.40 -5.48
CA PRO A 47 -15.54 4.32 -4.97
C PRO A 47 -14.97 3.00 -5.48
N ARG A 48 -14.67 2.07 -4.56
CA ARG A 48 -14.26 0.71 -4.91
C ARG A 48 -15.53 -0.10 -5.12
N THR A 49 -15.75 -0.58 -6.34
CA THR A 49 -16.79 -1.58 -6.59
C THR A 49 -16.46 -2.83 -5.78
N ARG A 50 -17.39 -3.23 -4.91
CA ARG A 50 -17.23 -4.46 -4.14
C ARG A 50 -17.48 -5.64 -5.07
N LEU A 51 -16.64 -6.65 -4.93
CA LEU A 51 -16.84 -7.94 -5.52
C LEU A 51 -17.97 -8.66 -4.76
N THR A 52 -18.94 -9.20 -5.49
CA THR A 52 -20.07 -9.97 -4.95
C THR A 52 -19.62 -11.37 -4.55
N ASP A 53 -20.37 -12.02 -3.65
CA ASP A 53 -20.06 -13.39 -3.22
C ASP A 53 -20.16 -14.38 -4.40
N GLN A 54 -21.11 -14.17 -5.32
CA GLN A 54 -21.24 -14.97 -6.53
C GLN A 54 -19.99 -14.86 -7.44
N GLU A 55 -19.41 -13.66 -7.57
CA GLU A 55 -18.16 -13.48 -8.31
C GLU A 55 -16.98 -14.16 -7.60
N VAL A 56 -16.95 -14.17 -6.26
CA VAL A 56 -15.94 -14.92 -5.49
C VAL A 56 -16.06 -16.42 -5.76
N ASP A 57 -17.27 -16.98 -5.73
CA ASP A 57 -17.51 -18.40 -5.96
C ASP A 57 -17.21 -18.82 -7.41
N ALA A 58 -17.53 -17.95 -8.37
CA ALA A 58 -17.13 -18.16 -9.76
C ALA A 58 -15.60 -18.20 -9.91
N MET A 59 -14.87 -17.36 -9.16
CA MET A 59 -13.40 -17.40 -9.14
C MET A 59 -12.87 -18.69 -8.50
N ARG A 60 -13.46 -19.18 -7.40
CA ARG A 60 -13.08 -20.47 -6.79
C ARG A 60 -13.27 -21.62 -7.76
N THR A 61 -14.45 -21.70 -8.36
CA THR A 61 -14.79 -22.71 -9.38
C THR A 61 -13.80 -22.68 -10.56
N ALA A 62 -13.42 -21.50 -11.03
CA ALA A 62 -12.45 -21.38 -12.11
C ALA A 62 -11.04 -21.87 -11.71
N LEU A 63 -10.61 -21.61 -10.48
CA LEU A 63 -9.33 -22.13 -9.97
C LEU A 63 -9.38 -23.66 -9.83
N ASP A 64 -10.49 -24.22 -9.33
CA ASP A 64 -10.68 -25.68 -9.22
C ASP A 64 -10.72 -26.37 -10.58
N ALA A 65 -11.24 -25.69 -11.61
CA ALA A 65 -11.17 -26.12 -13.00
C ALA A 65 -9.75 -26.03 -13.61
N GLY A 66 -8.74 -25.61 -12.83
CA GLY A 66 -7.34 -25.56 -13.24
C GLY A 66 -6.93 -24.27 -13.96
N LEU A 67 -7.78 -23.23 -13.98
CA LEU A 67 -7.40 -21.95 -14.56
C LEU A 67 -6.34 -21.27 -13.69
N SER A 68 -5.33 -20.67 -14.33
CA SER A 68 -4.33 -19.89 -13.60
C SER A 68 -4.96 -18.64 -12.95
N VAL A 69 -4.44 -18.25 -11.78
CA VAL A 69 -4.83 -17.01 -11.08
C VAL A 69 -4.73 -15.78 -12.01
N LYS A 70 -3.76 -15.76 -12.93
CA LYS A 70 -3.61 -14.67 -13.92
C LYS A 70 -4.78 -14.62 -14.90
N ALA A 71 -5.25 -15.78 -15.36
CA ALA A 71 -6.39 -15.87 -16.26
C ALA A 71 -7.67 -15.42 -15.56
N VAL A 72 -7.90 -15.88 -14.33
CA VAL A 72 -9.04 -15.48 -13.50
C VAL A 72 -9.01 -13.97 -13.22
N ALA A 73 -7.87 -13.41 -12.80
CA ALA A 73 -7.73 -11.98 -12.55
C ALA A 73 -8.08 -11.13 -13.79
N ARG A 74 -7.66 -11.58 -14.99
CA ARG A 74 -7.98 -10.90 -16.25
C ARG A 74 -9.46 -10.99 -16.60
N GLN A 75 -10.11 -12.14 -16.37
CA GLN A 75 -11.53 -12.35 -16.64
C GLN A 75 -12.41 -11.43 -15.79
N PHE A 76 -12.10 -11.28 -14.50
CA PHE A 76 -12.89 -10.48 -13.55
C PHE A 76 -12.42 -9.02 -13.45
N GLY A 77 -11.41 -8.61 -14.22
CA GLY A 77 -10.89 -7.24 -14.18
C GLY A 77 -10.29 -6.84 -12.82
N VAL A 78 -9.78 -7.80 -12.04
CA VAL A 78 -9.23 -7.59 -10.70
C VAL A 78 -7.72 -7.81 -10.66
N HIS A 79 -7.08 -7.29 -9.60
CA HIS A 79 -5.67 -7.59 -9.35
C HIS A 79 -5.49 -9.03 -8.86
N ARG A 80 -4.41 -9.70 -9.26
CA ARG A 80 -4.07 -11.08 -8.82
C ARG A 80 -4.07 -11.26 -7.30
N GLY A 81 -3.64 -10.26 -6.55
CA GLY A 81 -3.68 -10.27 -5.08
C GLY A 81 -5.09 -10.28 -4.51
N THR A 82 -6.05 -9.69 -5.22
CA THR A 82 -7.48 -9.73 -4.85
C THR A 82 -8.03 -11.15 -4.97
N VAL A 83 -7.66 -11.87 -6.04
CA VAL A 83 -8.06 -13.27 -6.22
C VAL A 83 -7.57 -14.09 -5.03
N TRP A 84 -6.26 -14.03 -4.74
CA TRP A 84 -5.68 -14.72 -3.57
C TRP A 84 -6.36 -14.35 -2.25
N ALA A 85 -6.60 -13.06 -2.00
CA ALA A 85 -7.21 -12.61 -0.76
C ALA A 85 -8.67 -13.06 -0.59
N LYS A 86 -9.38 -13.32 -1.69
CA LYS A 86 -10.80 -13.69 -1.69
C LYS A 86 -11.05 -15.19 -1.77
N THR A 87 -10.15 -15.94 -2.41
CA THR A 87 -10.32 -17.38 -2.59
C THR A 87 -9.55 -18.21 -1.58
N ARG A 88 -8.55 -17.66 -0.88
CA ARG A 88 -7.75 -18.37 0.13
C ARG A 88 -8.42 -18.28 1.51
N MET A 89 -9.51 -19.03 1.69
CA MET A 89 -10.19 -19.26 2.96
C MET A 89 -10.58 -20.75 3.00
N ASP A 90 -9.58 -21.59 3.21
CA ASP A 90 -9.71 -22.94 3.78
C ASP A 90 -8.88 -22.94 5.07
#